data_AF-A0A8J8JIF1-F1
#
_entry.id   AF-A0A8J8JIF1-F1
#
_cell.length_a   1.000
_cell.length_b   1.000
_cell.length_c   1.000
_cell.angle_alpha   90.00
_cell.angle_beta   90.00
_cell.angle_gamma   90.00
#
_symmetry.space_group_name_H-M   'P 1'
#
loop_
_entity.id
_entity.type
_entity.pdbx_description
1 polymer ?
#
loop_
_entity_poly.entity_id
_entity_poly.type
_entity_poly.pdbx_seq_one_letter_code
_entity_poly.pdbx_strand_id
1 'polypeptide(L)' 'MEDAYKLFQQLPDDLKEEVLDYIEFLLERNARRRRSPMKFGWRGGLKELRKKYTSVELQHKALEWWG' A
#
# COMPACT_ATOMS: atom_id res chain seq x y z
N MET A 1 -22.53 -4.55 21.57
CA MET A 1 -21.97 -3.19 21.41
C MET A 1 -22.23 -2.35 22.66
N GLU A 2 -23.42 -2.47 23.28
CA GLU A 2 -23.70 -1.91 24.63
C GLU A 2 -22.60 -2.17 25.67
N ASP A 3 -22.09 -3.40 25.76
CA ASP A 3 -21.15 -3.77 26.82
C ASP A 3 -19.77 -3.10 26.68
N ALA A 4 -19.33 -2.84 25.44
CA ALA A 4 -18.09 -2.12 25.17
C ALA A 4 -18.18 -0.65 25.61
N TYR A 5 -19.35 -0.02 25.41
CA TYR A 5 -19.58 1.36 25.82
C TYR A 5 -19.63 1.52 27.34
N LYS A 6 -20.23 0.54 28.05
CA LYS A 6 -20.23 0.51 29.52
C LYS A 6 -18.82 0.39 30.09
N LEU A 7 -18.00 -0.47 29.51
CA LEU A 7 -16.58 -0.60 29.91
C LEU A 7 -15.83 0.70 29.63
N PHE A 8 -16.02 1.30 28.45
CA PHE A 8 -15.40 2.58 28.08
C PHE A 8 -15.72 3.72 29.05
N GLN A 9 -16.97 3.80 29.54
CA GLN A 9 -17.37 4.82 30.51
C GLN A 9 -16.73 4.62 31.90
N GLN A 10 -16.35 3.39 32.26
CA GLN A 10 -15.71 3.08 33.54
C GLN A 10 -14.20 3.36 33.54
N LEU A 11 -13.59 3.59 32.38
CA LEU A 11 -12.18 3.96 32.30
C LEU A 11 -11.94 5.39 32.82
N PRO A 12 -10.82 5.62 33.51
CA PRO A 12 -10.33 6.97 33.74
C PRO A 12 -9.91 7.64 32.41
N ASP A 13 -9.90 8.98 32.39
CA ASP A 13 -9.88 9.76 31.15
C ASP A 13 -8.57 9.62 30.35
N ASP A 14 -7.46 9.37 31.05
CA ASP A 14 -6.16 9.01 30.49
C ASP A 14 -6.22 7.74 29.63
N LEU A 15 -6.92 6.71 30.11
CA LEU A 15 -7.05 5.45 29.38
C LEU A 15 -8.10 5.53 28.27
N LYS A 16 -9.07 6.44 28.35
CA LYS A 16 -10.00 6.70 27.24
C LYS A 16 -9.29 7.27 26.02
N GLU A 17 -8.30 8.15 26.25
CA GLU A 17 -7.48 8.74 25.19
C GLU A 17 -6.68 7.64 24.47
N GLU A 18 -6.04 6.73 25.20
CA GLU A 18 -5.32 5.60 24.62
C GLU A 18 -6.22 4.66 23.80
N VAL A 19 -7.46 4.44 24.24
CA VAL A 19 -8.44 3.64 23.50
C VAL A 19 -8.86 4.35 22.20
N LEU A 20 -9.02 5.67 22.21
CA LEU A 20 -9.34 6.44 21.00
C LEU A 20 -8.18 6.37 19.99
N ASP A 21 -6.94 6.53 20.45
CA ASP A 21 -5.75 6.39 19.63
C ASP A 21 -5.66 5.00 19.00
N TYR A 22 -5.98 3.96 19.78
CA TYR A 22 -5.97 2.60 19.27
C TYR A 22 -7.08 2.36 18.24
N ILE A 23 -8.27 2.95 18.42
CA ILE A 23 -9.35 2.89 17.43
C ILE A 23 -8.90 3.57 16.12
N GLU A 24 -8.28 4.75 16.20
CA GLU A 24 -7.77 5.46 15.03
C GLU A 24 -6.69 4.64 14.30
N PHE A 25 -5.75 4.07 15.05
CA PHE A 25 -4.74 3.15 14.52
C PHE A 25 -5.36 1.94 13.80
N LEU A 26 -6.39 1.32 14.38
CA LEU A 26 -7.07 0.18 13.77
C LEU A 26 -7.79 0.56 12.46
N LEU A 27 -8.41 1.73 12.42
CA LEU A 27 -9.06 2.27 11.21
C LEU A 27 -8.03 2.51 10.11
N GLU A 28 -6.91 3.14 10.44
CA GLU A 28 -5.84 3.41 9.48
C GLU A 28 -5.21 2.11 8.96
N ARG A 29 -4.93 1.16 9.86
CA ARG A 29 -4.40 -0.17 9.51
C ARG A 29 -5.33 -0.91 8.56
N ASN A 30 -6.65 -0.86 8.79
CA ASN A 30 -7.63 -1.48 7.92
C ASN A 30 -7.66 -0.80 6.53
N ALA A 31 -7.60 0.53 6.49
CA ALA A 31 -7.52 1.29 5.24
C ALA A 31 -6.25 0.95 4.43
N ARG A 32 -5.10 0.80 5.10
CA ARG A 32 -3.84 0.38 4.47
C ARG A 32 -3.92 -1.04 3.90
N ARG A 33 -4.57 -1.99 4.58
CA ARG A 33 -4.80 -3.36 4.08
C ARG A 33 -5.73 -3.42 2.86
N ARG A 34 -6.62 -2.44 2.71
CA ARG A 34 -7.50 -2.33 1.52
C ARG A 34 -6.80 -1.79 0.28
N ARG A 35 -5.54 -1.33 0.38
CA ARG A 35 -4.75 -1.00 -0.82
C ARG A 35 -4.49 -2.29 -1.58
N SER A 36 -5.13 -2.42 -2.75
CA SER A 36 -4.93 -3.54 -3.66
C SER A 36 -3.42 -3.74 -3.90
N PRO A 37 -2.91 -4.99 -3.94
CA PRO A 37 -1.52 -5.23 -4.30
C PRO A 37 -1.17 -4.49 -5.59
N MET A 38 -0.03 -3.80 -5.60
CA MET A 38 0.44 -3.13 -6.81
C MET A 38 0.57 -4.18 -7.92
N LYS A 39 -0.22 -4.04 -8.99
CA LYS A 39 -0.39 -5.11 -9.99
C LYS A 39 0.84 -5.30 -10.90
N PHE A 40 1.86 -4.44 -10.80
CA PHE A 40 3.09 -4.47 -11.60
C PHE A 40 2.86 -4.90 -13.06
N GLY A 41 1.81 -4.39 -13.72
CA GLY A 41 1.39 -4.87 -15.04
C GLY A 41 2.43 -4.68 -16.15
N TRP A 42 3.38 -3.78 -15.93
CA TRP A 42 4.53 -3.54 -16.80
C TRP A 42 5.66 -4.57 -16.61
N ARG A 43 5.68 -5.32 -15.50
CA ARG A 43 6.75 -6.27 -15.18
C ARG A 43 6.73 -7.41 -16.18
N GLY A 44 7.82 -7.55 -16.94
CA GLY A 44 7.94 -8.55 -17.99
C GLY A 44 7.38 -8.14 -19.35
N GLY A 45 6.89 -6.90 -19.52
CA GLY A 45 6.39 -6.41 -20.80
C GLY A 45 7.43 -6.41 -21.94
N LEU A 46 8.72 -6.40 -21.61
CA LEU A 46 9.82 -6.43 -22.58
C LEU A 46 10.44 -7.83 -22.78
N LYS A 47 9.80 -8.90 -22.27
CA LYS A 47 10.37 -10.26 -22.31
C LYS A 47 10.66 -10.75 -23.73
N GLU A 48 9.82 -10.39 -24.69
CA GLU A 48 10.00 -10.77 -26.10
C GLU A 48 11.14 -10.01 -26.79
N LEU A 49 11.45 -8.80 -26.31
CA LEU A 49 12.54 -7.98 -26.85
C LEU A 49 13.91 -8.49 -26.40
N ARG A 50 13.99 -9.23 -25.29
CA ARG A 50 15.23 -9.89 -24.83
C ARG A 50 15.82 -10.86 -25.85
N LYS A 51 14.99 -11.44 -26.74
CA LYS A 51 15.45 -12.34 -27.81
C LYS A 51 15.99 -11.58 -29.04
N LYS A 52 15.66 -10.28 -29.17
CA LYS A 52 15.96 -9.47 -30.36
C LYS A 52 16.99 -8.39 -30.09
N TYR A 53 17.12 -7.94 -28.85
CA TYR A 53 17.97 -6.84 -28.44
C TYR A 53 18.73 -7.19 -27.17
N THR A 54 20.00 -6.82 -27.14
CA THR A 54 20.77 -6.72 -25.91
C THR A 54 20.28 -5.53 -25.08
N SER A 55 20.60 -5.53 -23.78
CA SER A 55 20.20 -4.44 -22.87
C SER A 55 20.69 -3.06 -23.35
N VAL A 56 21.85 -3.01 -24.03
CA VAL A 56 22.46 -1.77 -24.52
C VAL A 56 21.75 -1.28 -25.79
N GLU A 57 21.37 -2.16 -26.71
CA GLU A 57 20.61 -1.78 -27.90
C GLU A 57 19.20 -1.27 -27.56
N LEU A 58 18.56 -1.89 -26.55
CA LEU A 58 17.28 -1.41 -26.01
C LEU A 58 17.40 -0.01 -25.40
N GLN A 59 18.52 0.29 -24.75
CA GLN A 59 18.78 1.63 -24.20
C GLN A 59 18.94 2.67 -25.31
N HIS A 60 19.70 2.38 -26.37
CA HIS A 60 19.82 3.28 -27.52
C HIS A 60 18.47 3.49 -28.22
N LYS A 61 17.68 2.43 -28.43
CA LYS A 61 16.33 2.52 -29.01
C LYS A 61 15.37 3.32 -28.13
N ALA A 62 15.46 3.19 -26.82
CA ALA A 62 14.66 3.98 -25.90
C ALA A 62 14.99 5.48 -25.99
N LEU A 63 16.27 5.84 -26.14
CA LEU A 63 16.70 7.23 -26.37
C LEU A 63 16.22 7.76 -27.73
N GLU A 64 16.24 6.93 -28.78
CA GLU A 64 15.71 7.27 -30.10
C GLU A 64 14.18 7.47 -30.11
N TRP A 65 13.42 6.72 -29.31
CA TRP A 65 11.96 6.84 -29.25
C TRP A 65 11.45 7.97 -28.36
N TRP A 66 12.28 8.45 -27.44
CA TRP A 66 11.94 9.55 -26.52
C TRP A 66 12.35 10.93 -27.06
N GLY A 67 13.29 10.99 -28.01
CA GLY A 67 13.69 12.21 -28.72
C GLY A 67 12.80 12.50 -29.92
#